data_AF-A0A255QZ26-F1
#
_entry.id   AF-A0A255QZ26-F1
#
_cell.length_a   1.000
_cell.length_b   1.000
_cell.length_c   1.000
_cell.angle_alpha   90.00
_cell.angle_beta   90.00
_cell.angle_gamma   90.00
#
_symmetry.space_group_name_H-M   'P 1'
#
loop_
_entity.id
_entity.type
_entity.pdbx_description
1 polymer ?
#
loop_
_entity_poly.entity_id
_entity_poly.type
_entity_poly.pdbx_seq_one_letter_code
_entity_poly.pdbx_strand_id
1 'polypeptide(L)'
;MTKSRFAFGLTLLAAFAFTSLSGCDKASTTSVSESSGEEGHDHDDHDGHDHSEHDHSAHDHGDEHSHDFASIVEIADELTALNTDIGKHFGEGDPEGAHDPLHHVGEVLLAAEQWVAKMDDADKKAKAQAAVDSLLDDFTAVDDTMHEVDDVSERTEKYDSVKDSIQKSIDELKGLE
;
A
#
# COMPACT_ATOMS: atom_id res chain seq x y z
N MET A 1 20.15 -41.94 -20.35
CA MET A 1 21.62 -41.88 -20.09
C MET A 1 22.15 -40.81 -21.04
N THR A 2 22.71 -39.66 -20.67
CA THR A 2 23.55 -39.20 -19.54
C THR A 2 23.38 -37.67 -19.47
N LYS A 3 22.87 -37.12 -18.36
CA LYS A 3 23.61 -36.27 -17.39
C LYS A 3 24.51 -35.20 -18.03
N SER A 4 24.13 -33.93 -17.87
CA SER A 4 25.10 -32.84 -17.69
C SER A 4 24.84 -32.20 -16.33
N ARG A 5 25.91 -32.03 -15.55
CA ARG A 5 25.93 -31.46 -14.20
C ARG A 5 27.10 -30.47 -14.10
N PHE A 6 27.01 -29.59 -13.09
CA PHE A 6 28.06 -28.77 -12.45
C PHE A 6 28.56 -27.56 -13.27
N ALA A 7 28.88 -26.39 -12.72
CA ALA A 7 28.73 -25.75 -11.40
C ALA A 7 29.42 -24.36 -11.46
N PHE A 8 29.43 -23.65 -10.34
CA PHE A 8 30.18 -22.42 -9.99
C PHE A 8 29.49 -21.10 -10.40
N GLY A 9 29.39 -20.08 -9.55
CA GLY A 9 30.03 -19.91 -8.24
C GLY A 9 29.43 -18.76 -7.44
N LEU A 10 29.54 -18.94 -6.13
CA LEU A 10 29.36 -17.97 -5.05
C LEU A 10 30.40 -16.84 -5.20
N THR A 11 29.99 -15.58 -5.19
CA THR A 11 30.88 -14.47 -4.81
C THR A 11 30.11 -13.43 -4.02
N LEU A 12 30.32 -13.49 -2.70
CA LEU A 12 30.00 -12.49 -1.70
C LEU A 12 30.98 -11.33 -1.84
N LEU A 13 30.50 -10.09 -1.97
CA LEU A 13 31.33 -8.90 -1.70
C LEU A 13 30.49 -7.88 -0.92
N ALA A 14 30.76 -7.81 0.38
CA ALA A 14 30.29 -6.75 1.26
C ALA A 14 31.21 -5.53 1.13
N ALA A 15 30.64 -4.34 0.97
CA ALA A 15 31.36 -3.08 1.13
C ALA A 15 30.53 -2.13 2.00
N PHE A 16 30.96 -2.03 3.26
CA PHE A 16 30.54 -1.03 4.24
C PHE A 16 31.20 0.30 3.86
N ALA A 17 30.41 1.36 3.63
CA ALA A 17 30.92 2.71 3.50
C ALA A 17 30.16 3.65 4.44
N PHE A 18 30.74 3.86 5.61
CA PHE A 18 30.33 4.86 6.59
C PHE A 18 30.92 6.21 6.16
N THR A 19 30.09 7.22 5.90
CA THR A 19 30.55 8.61 5.84
C THR A 19 29.70 9.46 6.77
N SER A 20 30.35 10.07 7.75
CA SER A 20 29.80 11.13 8.59
C SER A 20 30.56 12.41 8.28
N LEU A 21 29.85 13.51 8.01
CA LEU A 21 30.37 14.86 8.19
C LEU A 21 29.26 15.82 8.62
N SER A 22 29.54 16.48 9.74
CA SER A 22 28.76 17.50 10.41
C SER A 22 28.66 18.81 9.62
N GLY A 23 27.54 19.51 9.75
CA GLY A 23 27.39 20.89 9.27
C GLY A 23 26.29 21.64 10.02
N CYS A 24 26.67 22.35 11.09
CA CYS A 24 25.82 23.25 11.86
C CYS A 24 25.97 24.71 11.36
N ASP A 25 24.88 25.46 11.53
CA ASP A 25 24.78 26.92 11.65
C ASP A 25 25.11 27.83 10.46
N LYS A 26 24.04 28.45 9.92
CA LYS A 26 24.01 29.89 9.70
C LYS A 26 22.68 30.50 10.16
N ALA A 27 22.79 31.28 11.23
CA ALA A 27 21.84 32.30 11.61
C ALA A 27 21.68 33.33 10.49
N SER A 28 20.43 33.68 10.18
CA SER A 28 20.09 34.93 9.53
C SER A 28 19.05 35.67 10.37
N THR A 29 19.57 36.68 11.06
CA THR A 29 18.87 37.85 11.58
C THR A 29 17.93 38.45 10.52
N THR A 30 16.66 38.63 10.88
CA THR A 30 15.77 39.58 10.19
C THR A 30 15.11 40.47 11.24
N SER A 31 15.15 41.76 10.93
CA SER A 31 14.81 42.93 11.75
C SER A 31 13.43 42.92 12.39
N VAL A 32 13.43 43.47 13.60
CA VAL A 32 12.30 44.12 14.28
C VAL A 32 11.65 45.19 13.39
N SER A 33 10.32 45.18 13.35
CA SER A 33 9.49 46.37 13.24
C SER A 33 8.34 46.24 14.23
N GLU A 34 8.46 46.97 15.33
CA GLU A 34 7.33 47.31 16.19
C GLU A 34 6.41 48.28 15.45
N SER A 35 5.11 47.97 15.44
CA SER A 35 4.08 49.00 15.39
C SER A 35 3.00 48.59 16.38
N SER A 36 2.96 49.33 17.47
CA SER A 36 1.89 49.31 18.47
C SER A 36 0.57 49.76 17.85
N GLY A 37 -0.53 49.16 18.30
CA GLY A 37 -1.90 49.56 17.98
C GLY A 37 -2.88 48.70 18.78
N GLU A 38 -3.17 49.13 20.01
CA GLU A 38 -4.21 48.58 20.87
C GLU A 38 -5.59 49.04 20.40
N GLU A 39 -6.53 48.11 20.24
CA GLU A 39 -8.00 48.25 20.22
C GLU A 39 -8.52 46.80 20.20
N GLY A 40 -9.16 46.20 21.21
CA GLY A 40 -9.98 46.76 22.27
C GLY A 40 -11.46 46.44 22.05
N HIS A 41 -11.87 45.20 21.74
CA HIS A 41 -13.27 44.77 21.85
C HIS A 41 -13.43 43.30 22.26
N ASP A 42 -13.96 43.17 23.47
CA ASP A 42 -14.56 42.02 24.14
C ASP A 42 -15.95 41.76 23.54
N HIS A 43 -16.20 40.56 23.02
CA HIS A 43 -17.54 40.00 22.81
C HIS A 43 -17.49 38.47 22.85
N ASP A 44 -17.86 37.94 24.01
CA ASP A 44 -18.68 36.72 24.11
C ASP A 44 -19.75 36.72 23.02
N ASP A 45 -19.79 35.68 22.19
CA ASP A 45 -21.03 34.95 21.90
C ASP A 45 -20.74 33.66 21.11
N HIS A 46 -21.33 32.58 21.63
CA HIS A 46 -21.45 31.28 21.00
C HIS A 46 -22.26 31.40 19.69
N ASP A 47 -21.80 30.77 18.61
CA ASP A 47 -22.61 29.90 17.75
C ASP A 47 -21.92 29.66 16.40
N GLY A 48 -21.97 28.41 15.94
CA GLY A 48 -21.65 28.07 14.55
C GLY A 48 -20.31 27.38 14.34
N HIS A 49 -20.16 26.18 14.90
CA HIS A 49 -19.44 25.14 14.15
C HIS A 49 -20.25 24.86 12.88
N ASP A 50 -20.04 25.68 11.85
CA ASP A 50 -20.39 25.34 10.49
C ASP A 50 -19.43 24.20 10.08
N HIS A 51 -19.81 22.99 10.47
CA HIS A 51 -19.46 21.79 9.74
C HIS A 51 -20.15 21.90 8.39
N SER A 52 -19.62 22.78 7.54
CA SER A 52 -19.93 22.86 6.13
C SER A 52 -19.46 21.54 5.57
N GLU A 53 -20.43 20.64 5.60
CA GLU A 53 -20.68 19.62 4.61
C GLU A 53 -19.39 18.89 4.29
N HIS A 54 -19.18 17.82 5.06
CA HIS A 54 -18.62 16.62 4.50
C HIS A 54 -19.49 16.27 3.27
N ASP A 55 -19.19 16.88 2.13
CA ASP A 55 -19.40 16.31 0.83
C ASP A 55 -18.48 15.09 0.76
N HIS A 56 -18.84 14.08 1.54
CA HIS A 56 -18.79 12.72 1.04
C HIS A 56 -19.73 12.77 -0.16
N SER A 57 -19.17 13.22 -1.30
CA SER A 57 -19.58 12.75 -2.60
C SER A 57 -19.37 11.25 -2.45
N ALA A 58 -20.42 10.62 -1.94
CA ALA A 58 -20.58 9.21 -1.81
C ALA A 58 -20.57 8.77 -3.26
N HIS A 59 -19.36 8.55 -3.77
CA HIS A 59 -19.15 7.53 -4.76
C HIS A 59 -19.78 6.31 -4.14
N ASP A 60 -21.01 6.06 -4.58
CA ASP A 60 -21.77 4.84 -4.41
C ASP A 60 -20.92 3.75 -5.05
N HIS A 61 -19.86 3.35 -4.33
CA HIS A 61 -19.16 2.11 -4.55
C HIS A 61 -20.14 1.08 -4.05
N GLY A 62 -20.93 0.57 -5.00
CA GLY A 62 -22.05 -0.30 -4.74
C GLY A 62 -21.70 -1.38 -3.73
N ASP A 63 -22.68 -1.67 -2.89
CA ASP A 63 -22.81 -2.76 -1.93
C ASP A 63 -22.75 -4.15 -2.63
N GLU A 64 -21.80 -4.36 -3.55
CA GLU A 64 -21.74 -5.49 -4.49
C GLU A 64 -20.65 -6.52 -4.16
N HIS A 65 -19.77 -6.25 -3.20
CA HIS A 65 -18.69 -7.18 -2.81
C HIS A 65 -18.83 -7.63 -1.35
N SER A 66 -19.67 -8.65 -1.13
CA SER A 66 -19.73 -9.34 0.16
C SER A 66 -18.58 -10.35 0.26
N HIS A 67 -17.57 -10.03 1.06
CA HIS A 67 -16.43 -10.92 1.33
C HIS A 67 -16.72 -11.92 2.48
N ASP A 68 -17.60 -12.88 2.23
CA ASP A 68 -17.84 -14.02 3.14
C ASP A 68 -17.12 -15.27 2.63
N PHE A 69 -15.82 -15.35 2.90
CA PHE A 69 -14.97 -16.44 2.43
C PHE A 69 -15.19 -17.73 3.20
N ALA A 70 -15.44 -18.83 2.49
CA ALA A 70 -15.51 -20.17 3.07
C ALA A 70 -14.11 -20.77 3.31
N SER A 71 -13.09 -20.31 2.58
CA SER A 71 -11.72 -20.83 2.71
C SER A 71 -10.64 -19.83 2.32
N ILE A 72 -9.40 -20.09 2.75
CA ILE A 72 -8.21 -19.31 2.33
C ILE A 72 -7.92 -19.42 0.82
N VAL A 73 -8.36 -20.50 0.17
CA VAL A 73 -8.21 -20.67 -1.28
C VAL A 73 -9.13 -19.72 -2.04
N GLU A 74 -10.35 -19.46 -1.55
CA GLU A 74 -11.25 -18.48 -2.17
C GLU A 74 -10.68 -17.06 -2.08
N ILE A 75 -10.08 -16.70 -0.94
CA ILE A 75 -9.34 -15.44 -0.77
C ILE A 75 -8.22 -15.34 -1.81
N ALA A 76 -7.38 -16.38 -1.92
CA ALA A 76 -6.25 -16.39 -2.85
C ALA A 76 -6.70 -16.35 -4.33
N ASP A 77 -7.81 -17.00 -4.67
CA ASP A 77 -8.36 -16.99 -6.03
C ASP A 77 -8.92 -15.61 -6.40
N GLU A 78 -9.62 -14.93 -5.49
CA GLU A 78 -10.09 -13.56 -5.72
C GLU A 78 -8.92 -12.58 -5.86
N LEU A 79 -7.92 -12.64 -4.97
CA LEU A 79 -6.69 -11.86 -5.09
C LEU A 79 -5.94 -12.13 -6.39
N THR A 80 -5.92 -13.39 -6.86
CA THR A 80 -5.30 -13.75 -8.15
C THR A 80 -6.02 -13.07 -9.31
N ALA A 81 -7.36 -13.06 -9.29
CA ALA A 81 -8.15 -12.43 -10.34
C ALA A 81 -7.92 -10.91 -10.37
N LEU A 82 -7.93 -10.26 -9.22
CA LEU A 82 -7.69 -8.82 -9.10
C LEU A 82 -6.27 -8.44 -9.49
N ASN A 83 -5.25 -9.17 -9.01
CA ASN A 83 -3.85 -8.94 -9.40
C ASN A 83 -3.64 -9.14 -10.91
N THR A 84 -4.37 -10.07 -11.53
CA THR A 84 -4.35 -10.25 -12.99
C THR A 84 -4.90 -9.03 -13.72
N ASP A 85 -6.00 -8.44 -13.23
CA ASP A 85 -6.62 -7.26 -13.84
C ASP A 85 -5.75 -6.01 -13.66
N ILE A 86 -5.20 -5.80 -12.46
CA ILE A 86 -4.20 -4.76 -12.17
C ILE A 86 -3.01 -4.88 -13.13
N GLY A 87 -2.44 -6.09 -13.24
CA GLY A 87 -1.33 -6.34 -14.14
C GLY A 87 -1.64 -6.09 -15.62
N LYS A 88 -2.89 -6.32 -16.04
CA LYS A 88 -3.35 -5.99 -17.40
C LYS A 88 -3.34 -4.48 -17.63
N HIS A 89 -3.89 -3.69 -16.70
CA HIS A 89 -3.91 -2.23 -16.78
C HIS A 89 -2.49 -1.63 -16.88
N PHE A 90 -1.58 -2.05 -15.99
CA PHE A 90 -0.17 -1.64 -16.09
C PHE A 90 0.50 -2.11 -17.40
N GLY A 91 0.22 -3.34 -17.84
CA GLY A 91 0.77 -3.88 -19.09
C GLY A 91 0.26 -3.19 -20.37
N GLU A 92 -0.92 -2.58 -20.31
CA GLU A 92 -1.52 -1.81 -21.40
C GLU A 92 -1.11 -0.32 -21.37
N GLY A 93 -0.34 0.11 -20.36
CA GLY A 93 0.06 1.51 -20.16
C GLY A 93 -1.09 2.39 -19.67
N ASP A 94 -2.08 1.79 -19.01
CA ASP A 94 -3.26 2.44 -18.45
C ASP A 94 -3.35 2.17 -16.93
N PRO A 95 -2.43 2.72 -16.12
CA PRO A 95 -2.46 2.51 -14.68
C PRO A 95 -3.72 3.08 -14.02
N GLU A 96 -4.35 4.11 -14.59
CA GLU A 96 -5.60 4.70 -14.07
C GLU A 96 -6.72 3.66 -13.97
N GLY A 97 -6.81 2.74 -14.95
CA GLY A 97 -7.79 1.66 -14.90
C GLY A 97 -7.53 0.64 -13.78
N ALA A 98 -6.38 0.67 -13.10
CA ALA A 98 -6.09 -0.19 -11.97
C ALA A 98 -6.64 0.32 -10.62
N HIS A 99 -7.17 1.54 -10.52
CA HIS A 99 -7.68 2.09 -9.24
C HIS A 99 -8.80 1.24 -8.63
N ASP A 100 -9.83 0.92 -9.41
CA ASP A 100 -10.97 0.12 -8.94
C ASP A 100 -10.53 -1.27 -8.45
N PRO A 101 -9.76 -2.07 -9.22
CA PRO A 101 -9.30 -3.37 -8.72
C PRO A 101 -8.30 -3.24 -7.56
N LEU A 102 -7.51 -2.17 -7.44
CA LEU A 102 -6.66 -1.91 -6.27
C LEU A 102 -7.48 -1.66 -5.00
N HIS A 103 -8.50 -0.82 -5.07
CA HIS A 103 -9.40 -0.59 -3.94
C HIS A 103 -10.11 -1.88 -3.53
N HIS A 104 -10.57 -2.67 -4.49
CA HIS A 104 -11.19 -3.97 -4.22
C HIS A 104 -10.19 -4.95 -3.56
N VAL A 105 -8.91 -4.96 -3.97
CA VAL A 105 -7.88 -5.74 -3.26
C VAL A 105 -7.80 -5.32 -1.78
N GLY A 106 -7.88 -4.02 -1.49
CA GLY A 106 -7.94 -3.52 -0.12
C GLY A 106 -9.10 -4.12 0.69
N GLU A 107 -10.31 -4.15 0.12
CA GLU A 107 -11.49 -4.75 0.75
C GLU A 107 -11.32 -6.25 1.00
N VAL A 108 -10.81 -6.99 0.01
CA VAL A 108 -10.51 -8.43 0.12
C VAL A 108 -9.50 -8.69 1.22
N LEU A 109 -8.42 -7.91 1.30
CA LEU A 109 -7.37 -8.10 2.30
C LEU A 109 -7.87 -7.79 3.73
N LEU A 110 -8.69 -6.77 3.91
CA LEU A 110 -9.33 -6.49 5.21
C LEU A 110 -10.24 -7.64 5.65
N ALA A 111 -11.00 -8.23 4.74
CA ALA A 111 -11.81 -9.42 5.03
C ALA A 111 -10.93 -10.65 5.29
N ALA A 112 -9.80 -10.79 4.58
CA ALA A 112 -8.83 -11.86 4.80
C ALA A 112 -8.20 -11.79 6.19
N GLU A 113 -7.81 -10.61 6.68
CA GLU A 113 -7.30 -10.43 8.05
C GLU A 113 -8.30 -10.95 9.09
N GLN A 114 -9.58 -10.59 8.94
CA GLN A 114 -10.65 -11.03 9.84
C GLN A 114 -10.88 -12.54 9.78
N TRP A 115 -10.73 -13.15 8.60
CA TRP A 115 -10.85 -14.58 8.42
C TRP A 115 -9.66 -15.31 9.07
N VAL A 116 -8.43 -14.87 8.79
CA VAL A 116 -7.19 -15.41 9.35
C VAL A 116 -7.19 -15.32 10.88
N ALA A 117 -7.72 -14.23 11.44
CA ALA A 117 -7.87 -14.07 12.89
C ALA A 117 -8.70 -15.19 13.56
N LYS A 118 -9.60 -15.84 12.82
CA LYS A 118 -10.49 -16.91 13.30
C LYS A 118 -9.93 -18.32 13.08
N MET A 119 -8.79 -18.47 12.39
CA MET A 119 -8.17 -19.78 12.17
C MET A 119 -7.74 -20.45 13.48
N ASP A 120 -8.05 -21.74 13.63
CA ASP A 120 -7.68 -22.55 14.80
C ASP A 120 -6.21 -23.02 14.77
N ASP A 121 -5.67 -23.27 13.58
CA ASP A 121 -4.29 -23.72 13.40
C ASP A 121 -3.33 -22.54 13.50
N ALA A 122 -2.58 -22.47 14.60
CA ALA A 122 -1.68 -21.36 14.90
C ALA A 122 -0.53 -21.20 13.89
N ASP A 123 -0.01 -22.31 13.35
CA ASP A 123 1.10 -22.27 12.40
C ASP A 123 0.61 -21.80 11.03
N LYS A 124 -0.56 -22.29 10.57
CA LYS A 124 -1.19 -21.80 9.35
C LYS A 124 -1.62 -20.34 9.50
N LYS A 125 -2.20 -19.98 10.64
CA LYS A 125 -2.62 -18.59 10.95
C LYS A 125 -1.45 -17.62 10.87
N ALA A 126 -0.30 -17.93 11.48
CA ALA A 126 0.87 -17.06 11.44
C ALA A 126 1.41 -16.87 10.02
N LYS A 127 1.41 -17.93 9.19
CA LYS A 127 1.82 -17.84 7.79
C LYS A 127 0.83 -17.04 6.95
N ALA A 128 -0.47 -17.28 7.14
CA ALA A 128 -1.52 -16.55 6.43
C ALA A 128 -1.45 -15.06 6.77
N GLN A 129 -1.27 -14.72 8.05
CA GLN A 129 -1.14 -13.33 8.49
C GLN A 129 0.08 -12.66 7.85
N ALA A 130 1.25 -13.32 7.86
CA ALA A 130 2.45 -12.77 7.23
C ALA A 130 2.28 -12.54 5.72
N ALA A 131 1.55 -13.43 5.02
CA ALA A 131 1.27 -13.26 3.60
C ALA A 131 0.27 -12.12 3.35
N VAL A 132 -0.78 -11.98 4.17
CA VAL A 132 -1.73 -10.85 4.10
C VAL A 132 -1.03 -9.52 4.37
N ASP A 133 -0.18 -9.43 5.40
CA ASP A 133 0.60 -8.23 5.72
C ASP A 133 1.50 -7.82 4.54
N SER A 134 2.19 -8.78 3.92
CA SER A 134 3.02 -8.52 2.74
C SER A 134 2.21 -8.02 1.55
N LEU A 135 0.99 -8.53 1.36
CA LEU A 135 0.11 -8.08 0.29
C LEU A 135 -0.38 -6.66 0.55
N LEU A 136 -0.78 -6.34 1.79
CA LEU A 136 -1.16 -4.99 2.19
C LEU A 136 -0.03 -4.00 1.94
N ASP A 137 1.20 -4.32 2.34
CA ASP A 137 2.37 -3.45 2.14
C ASP A 137 2.65 -3.22 0.63
N ASP A 138 2.68 -4.30 -0.16
CA ASP A 138 3.00 -4.21 -1.59
C ASP A 138 1.92 -3.45 -2.38
N PHE A 139 0.64 -3.73 -2.12
CA PHE A 139 -0.47 -3.04 -2.79
C PHE A 139 -0.63 -1.59 -2.33
N THR A 140 -0.45 -1.30 -1.03
CA THR A 140 -0.42 0.08 -0.53
C THR A 140 0.67 0.87 -1.22
N ALA A 141 1.85 0.29 -1.40
CA ALA A 141 2.94 1.00 -2.07
C ALA A 141 2.65 1.27 -3.56
N VAL A 142 1.84 0.44 -4.23
CA VAL A 142 1.36 0.71 -5.59
C VAL A 142 0.32 1.83 -5.58
N ASP A 143 -0.67 1.74 -4.71
CA ASP A 143 -1.75 2.73 -4.58
C ASP A 143 -1.21 4.13 -4.22
N ASP A 144 -0.35 4.21 -3.21
CA ASP A 144 0.33 5.46 -2.82
C ASP A 144 1.05 6.07 -4.02
N THR A 145 1.77 5.26 -4.80
CA THR A 145 2.48 5.77 -5.99
C THR A 145 1.52 6.26 -7.06
N MET A 146 0.37 5.61 -7.23
CA MET A 146 -0.66 6.08 -8.17
C MET A 146 -1.26 7.42 -7.74
N HIS A 147 -1.37 7.67 -6.43
CA HIS A 147 -1.90 8.92 -5.88
C HIS A 147 -0.85 10.05 -5.76
N GLU A 148 0.43 9.73 -5.62
CA GLU A 148 1.50 10.72 -5.35
C GLU A 148 2.31 11.12 -6.58
N VAL A 149 2.37 10.26 -7.60
CA VAL A 149 3.21 10.44 -8.79
C VAL A 149 2.32 10.56 -10.01
N ASP A 150 2.53 11.53 -10.89
CA ASP A 150 1.74 11.68 -12.14
C ASP A 150 2.34 10.92 -13.34
N ASP A 151 3.61 10.51 -13.25
CA ASP A 151 4.31 9.86 -14.36
C ASP A 151 3.90 8.39 -14.49
N VAL A 152 3.34 8.04 -15.66
CA VAL A 152 2.88 6.68 -15.97
C VAL A 152 4.01 5.66 -15.96
N SER A 153 5.23 6.04 -16.38
CA SER A 153 6.38 5.12 -16.38
C SER A 153 6.78 4.79 -14.96
N GLU A 154 6.85 5.78 -14.07
CA GLU A 154 7.21 5.59 -12.66
C GLU A 154 6.16 4.74 -11.91
N ARG A 155 4.86 4.98 -12.15
CA ARG A 155 3.79 4.12 -11.63
C ARG A 155 3.93 2.67 -12.10
N THR A 156 4.24 2.48 -13.38
CA THR A 156 4.44 1.15 -13.96
C THR A 156 5.67 0.46 -13.39
N GLU A 157 6.78 1.18 -13.26
CA GLU A 157 8.01 0.68 -12.63
C GLU A 157 7.77 0.27 -11.18
N LYS A 158 6.92 1.01 -10.45
CA LYS A 158 6.54 0.63 -9.09
C LYS A 158 5.81 -0.70 -9.06
N TYR A 159 4.77 -0.88 -9.85
CA TYR A 159 4.07 -2.16 -9.93
C TYR A 159 5.00 -3.30 -10.35
N ASP A 160 5.83 -3.08 -11.37
CA ASP A 160 6.81 -4.05 -11.85
C ASP A 160 7.81 -4.48 -10.76
N SER A 161 8.15 -3.57 -9.83
CA SER A 161 9.07 -3.86 -8.73
C SER A 161 8.48 -4.79 -7.66
N VAL A 162 7.15 -4.83 -7.51
CA VAL A 162 6.46 -5.60 -6.44
C VAL A 162 5.62 -6.77 -6.95
N LYS A 163 5.27 -6.83 -8.24
CA LYS A 163 4.36 -7.87 -8.79
C LYS A 163 4.76 -9.32 -8.49
N ASP A 164 6.07 -9.61 -8.45
CA ASP A 164 6.57 -10.94 -8.12
C ASP A 164 6.43 -11.25 -6.62
N SER A 165 6.56 -10.23 -5.76
CA SER A 165 6.32 -10.34 -4.31
C SER A 165 4.83 -10.59 -4.03
N ILE A 166 3.95 -9.82 -4.67
CA ILE A 166 2.49 -9.99 -4.63
C ILE A 166 2.13 -11.42 -5.04
N GLN A 167 2.59 -11.88 -6.21
CA GLN A 167 2.25 -13.22 -6.69
C GLN A 167 2.75 -14.30 -5.72
N LYS A 168 3.95 -14.15 -5.17
CA LYS A 168 4.50 -15.08 -4.19
C LYS A 168 3.65 -15.15 -2.91
N SER A 169 3.18 -14.02 -2.40
CA SER A 169 2.33 -14.00 -1.19
C SER A 169 0.94 -14.59 -1.46
N ILE A 170 0.37 -14.38 -2.66
CA ILE A 170 -0.86 -15.06 -3.10
C ILE A 170 -0.65 -16.59 -3.16
N ASP A 171 0.45 -17.04 -3.76
CA ASP A 171 0.79 -18.47 -3.84
C ASP A 171 1.00 -19.09 -2.45
N GLU A 172 1.61 -18.33 -1.52
CA GLU A 172 1.76 -18.75 -0.13
C GLU A 172 0.41 -18.93 0.56
N LEU A 173 -0.54 -17.99 0.40
CA LEU A 173 -1.90 -18.15 0.91
C LEU A 173 -2.58 -19.40 0.34
N LYS A 174 -2.49 -19.58 -0.98
CA LYS A 174 -3.09 -20.73 -1.68
C LYS A 174 -2.52 -22.06 -1.21
N GLY A 175 -1.24 -22.10 -0.85
CA GLY A 175 -0.56 -23.28 -0.32
C GLY A 175 -0.92 -23.65 1.13
N LEU A 176 -1.76 -22.86 1.82
CA LEU A 176 -2.17 -23.10 3.20
C LEU A 176 -3.48 -23.90 3.35
N GLU A 177 -4.06 -24.34 2.24
CA GLU A 177 -5.10 -25.39 2.16
C GLU A 177 -4.93 -26.51 3.20
#